data_AF-A0A0F6PKD8-F1
#
_entry.id   AF-A0A0F6PKD8-F1
#
_cell.length_a   1.000
_cell.length_b   1.000
_cell.length_c   1.000
_cell.angle_alpha   90.00
_cell.angle_beta   90.00
_cell.angle_gamma   90.00
#
_symmetry.space_group_name_H-M   'P 1'
#
loop_
_entity.id
_entity.type
_entity.pdbx_description
1 polymer ?
#
loop_
_entity_poly.entity_id
_entity_poly.type
_entity_poly.pdbx_seq_one_letter_code
_entity_poly.pdbx_strand_id
1 'polypeptide(L)' 'YPKQTAKTSFQVTSGKAKYNPAIDCLVWKIRKFPGQTEPTLSAEVELISTRPEKK' A
#
# COMPACT_ATOMS: atom_id res chain seq x y z
N TYR A 1 -6.35 6.11 0.76
CA TYR A 1 -5.73 5.52 -0.45
C TYR A 1 -6.68 5.66 -1.62
N PRO A 2 -6.22 5.58 -2.88
CA PRO A 2 -7.09 5.77 -4.04
C PRO A 2 -8.13 4.65 -4.15
N LYS A 3 -9.42 5.00 -4.25
CA LYS A 3 -10.54 4.04 -4.39
C LYS A 3 -10.45 3.16 -5.64
N GLN A 4 -9.65 3.57 -6.62
CA GLN A 4 -9.48 2.90 -7.91
C GLN A 4 -8.21 2.05 -7.94
N THR A 5 -7.73 1.59 -6.78
CA THR A 5 -6.53 0.77 -6.70
C THR A 5 -6.75 -0.57 -7.39
N ALA A 6 -6.07 -0.80 -8.52
CA ALA A 6 -6.09 -2.05 -9.29
C ALA A 6 -5.18 -3.09 -8.65
N LYS A 7 -3.96 -2.66 -8.31
CA LYS A 7 -2.90 -3.51 -7.81
C LYS A 7 -1.99 -2.70 -6.91
N THR A 8 -1.45 -3.36 -5.89
CA THR A 8 -0.44 -2.78 -5.01
C THR A 8 0.77 -3.69 -4.90
N SER A 9 1.96 -3.14 -5.06
CA SER A 9 3.24 -3.80 -4.79
C SER A 9 3.93 -3.11 -3.62
N PHE A 10 4.62 -3.89 -2.78
CA PHE A 10 5.30 -3.38 -1.60
C PHE A 10 6.69 -3.96 -1.49
N GLN A 11 7.65 -3.12 -1.15
CA GLN A 11 8.97 -3.52 -0.73
C GLN A 11 9.26 -2.93 0.64
N VAL A 12 9.53 -3.79 1.62
CA VAL A 12 9.74 -3.40 3.01
C VAL A 12 11.04 -4.02 3.51
N THR A 13 11.80 -3.27 4.31
CA THR A 13 13.01 -3.82 4.93
C THR A 13 12.72 -4.59 6.23
N SER A 14 11.51 -4.43 6.80
CA SER A 14 11.04 -5.16 7.96
C SER A 14 9.52 -5.31 7.98
N GLY A 15 9.00 -6.34 8.64
CA GLY A 15 7.57 -6.56 8.79
C GLY A 15 6.86 -7.00 7.50
N LYS A 16 5.56 -6.73 7.41
CA LYS A 16 4.71 -7.04 6.25
C LYS A 16 3.79 -5.88 5.94
N ALA A 17 3.67 -5.53 4.66
CA ALA A 17 2.72 -4.53 4.18
C ALA A 17 1.57 -5.20 3.41
N LYS A 18 0.37 -4.61 3.52
CA LYS A 18 -0.80 -4.99 2.73
C LYS A 18 -1.70 -3.79 2.48
N TYR A 19 -2.43 -3.80 1.38
CA TYR A 19 -3.56 -2.90 1.21
C TYR A 19 -4.81 -3.47 1.90
N ASN A 20 -5.54 -2.64 2.64
CA ASN A 20 -6.83 -2.98 3.19
C ASN A 20 -7.93 -2.13 2.53
N PRO A 21 -8.68 -2.68 1.54
CA PRO A 21 -9.70 -1.93 0.83
C PRO A 21 -10.91 -1.59 1.71
N ALA A 22 -11.17 -2.31 2.80
CA ALA A 22 -12.30 -2.03 3.67
C ALA A 22 -12.17 -0.69 4.43
N ILE A 23 -10.94 -0.18 4.55
CA ILE A 23 -10.61 1.05 5.27
C ILE A 23 -9.76 2.00 4.41
N ASP A 24 -9.69 1.76 3.10
CA ASP A 24 -8.96 2.57 2.12
C ASP A 24 -7.55 2.98 2.59
N CYS A 25 -6.75 2.04 3.10
CA CYS A 25 -5.38 2.34 3.54
C CYS A 25 -4.39 1.17 3.42
N LEU A 26 -3.11 1.53 3.33
CA LEU A 26 -1.99 0.62 3.46
C LEU A 26 -1.74 0.36 4.94
N VAL A 27 -1.59 -0.91 5.30
CA VAL A 27 -1.22 -1.36 6.63
C VAL A 27 0.17 -1.98 6.58
N TRP A 28 1.13 -1.35 7.25
CA TRP A 28 2.47 -1.90 7.46
C TRP A 28 2.60 -2.37 8.91
N LYS A 29 2.72 -3.69 9.09
CA LYS A 29 2.82 -4.32 10.41
C LYS A 29 4.26 -4.78 10.68
N ILE A 30 4.91 -4.11 11.63
CA ILE A 30 6.22 -4.49 12.17
C ILE A 30 6.01 -5.09 13.57
N ARG A 31 6.39 -6.35 13.78
CA ARG A 31 6.13 -7.06 15.06
C ARG A 31 7.07 -6.62 16.20
N LYS A 32 8.31 -6.26 15.86
CA LYS A 32 9.34 -5.80 16.80
C LYS A 32 10.05 -4.61 16.15
N PHE A 33 10.08 -3.48 16.85
CA PHE A 33 10.71 -2.25 16.39
C PHE A 33 11.74 -1.83 17.44
N PRO A 34 12.96 -2.42 17.40
CA PRO A 34 14.02 -2.05 18.33
C PRO A 34 14.46 -0.60 18.11
N GLY A 35 14.92 0.06 19.18
CA GLY A 35 15.47 1.41 19.08
C GLY A 35 16.66 1.47 18.12
N GLN A 36 16.97 2.67 17.63
CA GLN A 36 18.08 2.90 16.68
C GLN A 36 17.94 2.07 15.37
N THR A 37 16.71 1.84 14.91
CA THR A 37 16.45 1.24 13.59
C THR A 37 15.59 2.14 12.73
N GLU A 38 15.87 2.12 11.43
CA GLU A 38 15.13 2.88 10.42
C GLU A 38 14.65 1.91 9.33
N PRO A 39 13.53 1.20 9.55
CA PRO A 39 12.94 0.39 8.51
C PRO A 39 12.31 1.31 7.46
N THR A 40 12.30 0.87 6.21
CA THR A 40 11.77 1.60 5.06
C THR A 40 10.69 0.79 4.35
N LEU A 41 9.77 1.50 3.72
CA LEU A 41 8.71 0.96 2.89
C LEU A 41 8.64 1.76 1.59
N SER A 42 8.68 1.04 0.47
CA SER A 42 8.36 1.54 -0.86
C SER A 42 7.09 0.85 -1.35
N ALA A 43 6.17 1.61 -1.96
CA ALA A 43 4.92 1.08 -2.47
C ALA A 43 4.63 1.63 -3.87
N GLU A 44 4.18 0.75 -4.74
CA GLU A 44 3.64 1.11 -6.05
C GLU A 44 2.15 0.78 -6.10
N VAL A 45 1.36 1.72 -6.60
CA VAL A 45 -0.10 1.62 -6.68
C VAL A 45 -0.51 1.85 -8.11
N GLU A 46 -1.06 0.82 -8.74
CA GLU A 46 -1.65 0.91 -10.06
C GLU A 46 -3.13 1.32 -9.94
N LEU A 47 -3.56 2.30 -10.73
CA LEU A 47 -4.92 2.83 -10.70
C LEU A 47 -5.71 2.41 -11.94
N ILE A 48 -6.96 2.00 -11.74
CA ILE A 48 -7.91 1.75 -12.83
C ILE A 48 -8.37 3.10 -13.38
N SER A 49 -8.27 3.29 -14.70
CA SER A 49 -8.81 4.47 -15.38
C SER A 49 -10.33 4.55 -15.24
N THR A 50 -10.86 5.66 -14.73
CA THR A 50 -12.32 5.89 -14.63
C THR A 50 -12.85 6.85 -15.68
N ARG A 51 -12.37 6.78 -16.92
CA ARG A 51 -13.05 7.48 -18.00
C ARG A 51 -14.43 6.85 -18.19
N PRO A 52 -15.53 7.59 -18.00
CA PRO A 52 -16.82 7.10 -18.47
C PRO A 52 -16.73 6.99 -19.99
N GLU A 53 -17.04 5.82 -20.55
CA GLU A 53 -17.23 5.66 -21.98
C GLU A 53 -18.34 6.62 -22.41
N LYS A 54 -17.97 7.67 -23.16
CA LYS A 54 -18.96 8.49 -23.86
C LYS A 54 -19.50 7.64 -25.01
N LYS A 55 -20.74 7.18 -24.85
CA LYS A 55 -21.58 6.71 -25.95
C LYS A 55 -21.90 7.86 -26.92
#